data_AF-A0A7C7DZ49-F1
#
_entry.id   AF-A0A7C7DZ49-F1
#
_cell.length_a   1.000
_cell.length_b   1.000
_cell.length_c   1.000
_cell.angle_alpha   90.00
_cell.angle_beta   90.00
_cell.angle_gamma   90.00
#
_symmetry.space_group_name_H-M   'P 1'
#
loop_
_entity.id
_entity.type
_entity.pdbx_description
1 polymer ?
#
loop_
_entity_poly.entity_id
_entity_poly.type
_entity_poly.pdbx_seq_one_letter_code
_entity_poly.pdbx_strand_id
1 'polypeptide(L)'
;MPDIAGNNQELNQELNQELADLNEILRVRRGKLAELQKSGKDPFKIVKYDVTHRSGEIKANFEAFENMNVSLAGRLMSKRGMGKSTFCDIQDRDGRIQIYVRINDIGEENYEEFKKLDIGDIIGVTGKVFKTRMGEISIHVDSYTLLSKSLRPLPEKFHGLKDTDTRYRQRYLDLIVNPDVKNTFITRSRIIAAI
;
A
#
# COMPACT_ATOMS: atom_id res chain seq x y z
N MET A 1 -18.94 -7.29 -43.94
CA MET A 1 -18.03 -8.06 -43.06
C MET A 1 -17.21 -7.03 -42.30
N PRO A 2 -17.21 -7.01 -40.95
CA PRO A 2 -16.41 -6.06 -40.18
C PRO A 2 -14.92 -6.43 -40.26
N ASP A 3 -14.07 -5.41 -40.37
CA ASP A 3 -12.61 -5.49 -40.54
C ASP A 3 -11.90 -6.14 -39.34
N ILE A 4 -11.38 -7.36 -39.52
CA ILE A 4 -10.59 -8.08 -38.51
C ILE A 4 -9.16 -7.47 -38.36
N ALA A 5 -8.70 -6.73 -39.36
CA ALA A 5 -7.36 -6.14 -39.38
C ALA A 5 -7.23 -4.86 -38.52
N GLY A 6 -8.28 -4.02 -38.45
CA GLY A 6 -8.28 -2.80 -37.64
C GLY A 6 -8.19 -3.09 -36.13
N ASN A 7 -8.91 -4.13 -35.69
CA ASN A 7 -8.99 -4.54 -34.28
C ASN A 7 -7.64 -5.03 -33.71
N ASN A 8 -6.75 -5.58 -34.55
CA ASN A 8 -5.41 -6.02 -34.14
C ASN A 8 -4.39 -4.87 -34.09
N GLN A 9 -4.56 -3.82 -34.90
CA GLN A 9 -3.66 -2.66 -34.86
C GLN A 9 -3.95 -1.78 -33.65
N GLU A 10 -5.24 -1.58 -33.32
CA GLU A 10 -5.67 -0.84 -32.13
C GLU A 10 -5.20 -1.52 -30.84
N LEU A 11 -5.39 -2.85 -30.71
CA LEU A 11 -4.92 -3.61 -29.54
C LEU A 11 -3.40 -3.54 -29.35
N ASN A 12 -2.64 -3.58 -30.44
CA ASN A 12 -1.18 -3.45 -30.38
C ASN A 12 -0.74 -2.02 -30.00
N GLN A 13 -1.47 -1.00 -30.43
CA GLN A 13 -1.22 0.38 -30.03
C GLN A 13 -1.51 0.60 -28.54
N GLU A 14 -2.63 0.08 -28.05
CA GLU A 14 -2.99 0.11 -26.62
C GLU A 14 -1.93 -0.57 -25.75
N LEU A 15 -1.49 -1.77 -26.13
CA LEU A 15 -0.46 -2.50 -25.39
C LEU A 15 0.88 -1.76 -25.38
N ASN A 16 1.29 -1.17 -26.51
CA ASN A 16 2.51 -0.38 -26.58
C ASN A 16 2.44 0.89 -25.72
N GLN A 17 1.27 1.53 -25.66
CA GLN A 17 1.04 2.68 -24.80
C GLN A 17 1.12 2.29 -23.32
N GLU A 18 0.47 1.21 -22.92
CA GLU A 18 0.51 0.70 -21.53
C GLU A 18 1.94 0.34 -21.11
N LEU A 19 2.72 -0.27 -22.00
CA LEU A 19 4.14 -0.57 -21.77
C LEU A 19 4.99 0.70 -21.62
N ALA A 20 4.74 1.72 -22.44
CA ALA A 20 5.44 3.00 -22.34
C ALA A 20 5.14 3.69 -21.00
N ASP A 21 3.87 3.72 -20.60
CA ASP A 21 3.41 4.29 -19.33
C ASP A 21 4.01 3.54 -18.13
N LEU A 22 4.02 2.20 -18.20
CA LEU A 22 4.65 1.37 -17.17
C LEU A 22 6.15 1.70 -17.05
N ASN A 23 6.87 1.75 -18.16
CA ASN A 23 8.30 2.07 -18.16
C ASN A 23 8.58 3.45 -17.54
N GLU A 24 7.72 4.43 -17.81
CA GLU A 24 7.82 5.74 -17.20
C GLU A 24 7.62 5.69 -15.68
N ILE A 25 6.59 4.98 -15.21
CA ILE A 25 6.35 4.78 -13.77
C ILE A 25 7.55 4.11 -13.09
N LEU A 26 8.11 3.06 -13.72
CA LEU A 26 9.29 2.36 -13.21
C LEU A 26 10.51 3.30 -13.11
N ARG A 27 10.73 4.13 -14.13
CA ARG A 27 11.81 5.12 -14.17
C ARG A 27 11.68 6.14 -13.04
N VAL A 28 10.49 6.72 -12.88
CA VAL A 28 10.21 7.69 -11.80
C VAL A 28 10.43 7.07 -10.43
N ARG A 29 9.92 5.85 -10.18
CA ARG A 29 10.08 5.17 -8.88
C ARG A 29 11.54 4.83 -8.56
N ARG A 30 12.33 4.45 -9.57
CA ARG A 30 13.78 4.23 -9.42
C ARG A 30 14.52 5.54 -9.14
N GLY A 31 14.15 6.63 -9.81
CA GLY A 31 14.69 7.97 -9.53
C GLY A 31 14.46 8.39 -8.07
N LYS A 32 13.23 8.25 -7.57
CA LYS A 32 12.89 8.51 -6.15
C LYS A 32 13.72 7.66 -5.19
N LEU A 33 13.94 6.38 -5.48
CA LEU A 33 14.80 5.53 -4.65
C LEU A 33 16.25 6.03 -4.65
N ALA A 34 16.79 6.38 -5.82
CA ALA A 34 18.15 6.89 -5.92
C ALA A 34 18.33 8.21 -5.14
N GLU A 35 17.34 9.10 -5.16
CA GLU A 35 17.33 10.32 -4.34
C GLU A 35 17.34 10.00 -2.85
N LEU A 36 16.48 9.09 -2.39
CA LEU A 36 16.45 8.63 -1.00
C LEU A 36 17.81 8.06 -0.56
N GLN A 37 18.45 7.28 -1.43
CA GLN A 37 19.76 6.71 -1.13
C GLN A 37 20.86 7.77 -1.05
N LYS A 38 20.85 8.75 -1.96
CA LYS A 38 21.80 9.88 -1.97
C LYS A 38 21.64 10.78 -0.75
N SER A 39 20.42 10.97 -0.25
CA SER A 39 20.16 11.76 0.96
C SER A 39 20.37 10.98 2.26
N GLY A 40 20.87 9.74 2.20
CA GLY A 40 21.09 8.89 3.37
C GLY A 40 19.82 8.26 3.96
N LYS A 41 18.66 8.46 3.33
CA LYS A 41 17.34 7.95 3.72
C LYS A 41 17.00 6.64 2.99
N ASP A 42 17.98 5.74 2.81
CA ASP A 42 17.78 4.46 2.13
C ASP A 42 16.83 3.54 2.93
N PRO A 43 15.61 3.25 2.43
CA PRO A 43 14.65 2.44 3.16
C PRO A 43 15.12 0.99 3.35
N PHE A 44 15.96 0.47 2.46
CA PHE A 44 16.43 -0.93 2.52
C PHE A 44 17.55 -1.15 3.53
N LYS A 45 18.07 -0.10 4.18
CA LYS A 45 19.00 -0.22 5.31
C LYS A 45 18.27 -0.45 6.64
N ILE A 46 16.96 -0.24 6.68
CA ILE A 46 16.14 -0.46 7.87
C ILE A 46 15.83 -1.95 7.97
N VAL A 47 16.52 -2.64 8.88
CA VAL A 47 16.39 -4.09 9.05
C VAL A 47 15.30 -4.51 10.04
N LYS A 48 14.82 -3.57 10.86
CA LYS A 48 13.82 -3.82 11.90
C LYS A 48 12.90 -2.61 12.08
N TYR A 49 11.62 -2.88 12.29
CA TYR A 49 10.64 -1.90 12.73
C TYR A 49 9.75 -2.53 13.80
N ASP A 50 9.62 -1.88 14.96
CA ASP A 50 8.91 -2.42 16.11
C ASP A 50 7.41 -2.13 16.02
N VAL A 51 6.65 -3.13 15.55
CA VAL A 51 5.19 -3.08 15.49
C VAL A 51 4.60 -3.50 16.84
N THR A 52 3.71 -2.68 17.37
CA THR A 52 3.04 -2.93 18.66
C THR A 52 1.66 -3.56 18.49
N HIS A 53 0.94 -3.21 17.42
CA HIS A 53 -0.46 -3.59 17.22
C HIS A 53 -0.74 -3.83 15.74
N ARG A 54 -1.85 -4.51 15.45
CA ARG A 54 -2.32 -4.76 14.08
C ARG A 54 -3.68 -4.14 13.81
N SER A 55 -3.95 -3.90 12.53
CA SER A 55 -5.19 -3.28 12.06
C SER A 55 -6.44 -4.04 12.51
N GLY A 56 -6.39 -5.38 12.51
CA GLY A 56 -7.50 -6.24 12.93
C GLY A 56 -7.80 -6.09 14.42
N GLU A 57 -6.77 -6.09 15.26
CA GLU A 57 -6.87 -5.94 16.72
C GLU A 57 -7.49 -4.58 17.09
N ILE A 58 -6.99 -3.49 16.50
CA ILE A 58 -7.49 -2.14 16.75
C ILE A 58 -8.95 -2.00 16.33
N LYS A 59 -9.31 -2.56 15.16
CA LYS A 59 -10.68 -2.48 14.65
C LYS A 59 -11.67 -3.32 15.43
N ALA A 60 -11.24 -4.50 15.89
CA ALA A 60 -12.10 -5.40 16.66
C ALA A 60 -12.40 -4.89 18.06
N ASN A 61 -11.51 -4.09 18.66
CA ASN A 61 -11.65 -3.60 20.04
C ASN A 61 -11.34 -2.10 20.18
N PHE A 62 -11.97 -1.27 19.35
CA PHE A 62 -11.70 0.17 19.30
C PHE A 62 -11.76 0.86 20.67
N GLU A 63 -12.74 0.51 21.52
CA GLU A 63 -12.93 1.16 22.81
C GLU A 63 -11.71 1.03 23.73
N ALA A 64 -10.99 -0.10 23.68
CA ALA A 64 -9.76 -0.30 24.42
C ALA A 64 -8.56 0.47 23.83
N PHE A 65 -8.62 0.80 22.54
CA PHE A 65 -7.54 1.46 21.81
C PHE A 65 -7.76 2.96 21.62
N GLU A 66 -8.97 3.48 21.84
CA GLU A 66 -9.27 4.88 21.61
C GLU A 66 -8.30 5.79 22.40
N ASN A 67 -7.68 6.75 21.72
CA ASN A 67 -6.64 7.62 22.24
C ASN A 67 -5.32 6.93 22.66
N MET A 68 -5.17 5.63 22.42
CA MET A 68 -3.92 4.91 22.64
C MET A 68 -2.91 5.20 21.53
N ASN A 69 -1.64 5.35 21.90
CA ASN A 69 -0.55 5.42 20.95
C ASN A 69 -0.17 4.02 20.48
N VAL A 70 -0.06 3.86 19.16
CA VAL A 70 0.22 2.59 18.51
C VAL A 70 1.30 2.78 17.45
N SER A 71 2.08 1.74 17.23
CA SER A 71 2.97 1.56 16.08
C SER A 71 2.50 0.39 15.22
N LEU A 72 2.33 0.65 13.92
CA LEU A 72 1.92 -0.32 12.90
C LEU A 72 2.81 -0.23 11.67
N ALA A 73 2.87 -1.29 10.88
CA ALA A 73 3.48 -1.27 9.56
C ALA A 73 2.57 -1.95 8.55
N GLY A 74 2.53 -1.41 7.34
CA GLY A 74 1.69 -1.94 6.27
C GLY A 74 2.03 -1.37 4.90
N ARG A 75 1.45 -1.99 3.88
CA ARG A 75 1.55 -1.53 2.50
C ARG A 75 0.57 -0.40 2.25
N LEU A 76 1.03 0.71 1.69
CA LEU A 76 0.20 1.83 1.27
C LEU A 76 -0.70 1.40 0.10
N MET A 77 -2.01 1.34 0.31
CA MET A 77 -2.99 0.87 -0.67
C MET A 77 -3.76 1.99 -1.35
N SER A 78 -3.92 3.12 -0.66
CA SER A 78 -4.60 4.30 -1.17
C SER A 78 -3.95 5.56 -0.59
N LYS A 79 -4.08 6.68 -1.30
CA LYS A 79 -3.56 7.98 -0.86
C LYS A 79 -4.44 9.08 -1.43
N ARG A 80 -5.01 9.91 -0.55
CA ARG A 80 -5.93 11.00 -0.89
C ARG A 80 -5.50 12.27 -0.15
N GLY A 81 -4.89 13.20 -0.87
CA GLY A 81 -4.44 14.47 -0.32
C GLY A 81 -5.54 15.54 -0.35
N MET A 82 -5.60 16.36 0.68
CA MET A 82 -6.45 17.54 0.76
C MET A 82 -5.68 18.67 1.47
N GLY A 83 -5.04 19.52 0.67
CA GLY A 83 -4.21 20.63 1.17
C GLY A 83 -3.14 20.17 2.17
N LYS A 84 -3.31 20.60 3.43
CA LYS A 84 -2.38 20.35 4.55
C LYS A 84 -2.55 18.99 5.25
N SER A 85 -3.37 18.11 4.69
CA SER A 85 -3.58 16.77 5.25
C SER A 85 -3.74 15.71 4.16
N THR A 86 -3.45 14.46 4.50
CA THR A 86 -3.58 13.30 3.61
C THR A 86 -4.19 12.13 4.37
N PHE A 87 -5.21 11.51 3.77
CA PHE A 87 -5.75 10.23 4.21
C PHE A 87 -5.21 9.11 3.35
N CYS A 88 -4.77 8.02 3.97
CA CYS A 88 -4.30 6.83 3.28
C CYS A 88 -4.85 5.58 3.94
N ASP A 89 -4.91 4.48 3.19
CA ASP A 89 -5.10 3.15 3.79
C ASP A 89 -3.78 2.40 3.75
N ILE A 90 -3.37 1.85 4.89
CA ILE A 90 -2.28 0.87 4.96
C ILE A 90 -2.87 -0.53 5.17
N GLN A 91 -2.31 -1.52 4.50
CA GLN A 91 -2.71 -2.92 4.59
C GLN A 91 -1.60 -3.74 5.27
N ASP A 92 -1.95 -4.37 6.38
CA ASP A 92 -1.07 -5.29 7.09
C ASP A 92 -1.54 -6.75 6.94
N ARG A 93 -1.08 -7.61 7.84
CA ARG A 93 -1.46 -9.02 7.88
C ARG A 93 -2.94 -9.25 8.23
N ASP A 94 -3.60 -8.40 8.98
CA ASP A 94 -4.95 -8.69 9.47
C ASP A 94 -6.01 -7.92 8.68
N GLY A 95 -5.63 -6.84 8.00
CA GLY A 95 -6.56 -6.07 7.20
C GLY A 95 -6.02 -4.73 6.75
N ARG A 96 -6.93 -3.77 6.58
CA ARG A 96 -6.62 -2.38 6.25
C ARG A 96 -6.96 -1.49 7.42
N ILE A 97 -6.17 -0.45 7.65
CA ILE A 97 -6.52 0.65 8.56
C ILE A 97 -6.21 1.98 7.90
N GLN A 98 -7.07 2.96 8.13
CA GLN A 98 -6.86 4.30 7.63
C GLN A 98 -5.83 5.02 8.51
N ILE A 99 -4.97 5.80 7.88
CA ILE A 99 -4.06 6.73 8.53
C ILE A 99 -4.40 8.15 8.08
N TYR A 100 -4.25 9.08 9.01
CA TYR A 100 -4.46 10.50 8.81
C TYR A 100 -3.18 11.24 9.15
N VAL A 101 -2.63 11.93 8.16
CA VAL A 101 -1.33 12.62 8.26
C VAL A 101 -1.55 14.11 8.01
N ARG A 102 -1.07 14.98 8.90
CA ARG A 102 -1.10 16.44 8.69
C ARG A 102 0.28 17.03 8.80
N ILE A 103 0.46 18.12 8.05
CA ILE A 103 1.71 18.90 8.06
C ILE A 103 2.07 19.42 9.46
N ASN A 104 1.07 19.80 10.26
CA ASN A 104 1.30 20.36 11.60
C ASN A 104 1.83 19.33 12.60
N ASP A 105 1.61 18.03 12.34
CA ASP A 105 1.95 16.97 13.27
C ASP A 105 3.33 16.39 12.96
N ILE A 106 3.62 16.13 11.68
CA ILE A 106 4.89 15.52 11.26
C ILE A 106 5.93 16.55 10.79
N GLY A 107 5.56 17.82 10.63
CA GLY A 107 6.41 18.89 10.10
C GLY A 107 6.38 19.00 8.57
N GLU A 108 6.74 20.19 8.05
CA GLU A 108 6.68 20.50 6.61
C GLU A 108 7.59 19.62 5.76
N GLU A 109 8.86 19.47 6.15
CA GLU A 109 9.83 18.64 5.42
C GLU A 109 9.34 17.18 5.31
N ASN A 110 9.00 16.56 6.43
CA ASN A 110 8.50 15.18 6.45
C ASN A 110 7.17 15.05 5.69
N TYR A 111 6.31 16.07 5.70
CA TYR A 111 5.07 16.03 4.95
C TYR A 111 5.29 16.11 3.44
N GLU A 112 6.27 16.91 2.97
CA GLU A 112 6.67 16.90 1.57
C GLU A 112 7.27 15.56 1.15
N GLU A 113 8.06 14.92 2.02
CA GLU A 113 8.57 13.58 1.77
C GLU A 113 7.46 12.52 1.76
N PHE A 114 6.50 12.62 2.69
CA PHE A 114 5.34 11.74 2.75
C PHE A 114 4.51 11.84 1.46
N LYS A 115 4.37 13.06 0.91
CA LYS A 115 3.69 13.28 -0.37
C LYS A 115 4.38 12.62 -1.56
N LYS A 116 5.68 12.33 -1.49
CA LYS A 116 6.42 11.60 -2.54
C LYS A 116 6.23 10.08 -2.50
N LEU A 117 5.71 9.51 -1.41
CA LEU A 117 5.43 8.08 -1.28
C LEU A 117 4.40 7.60 -2.31
N ASP A 118 4.59 6.39 -2.82
CA ASP A 118 3.77 5.79 -3.87
C ASP A 118 2.92 4.63 -3.33
N ILE A 119 1.75 4.40 -3.96
CA ILE A 119 0.95 3.20 -3.71
C ILE A 119 1.82 1.94 -3.94
N GLY A 120 1.78 1.04 -2.98
CA GLY A 120 2.57 -0.17 -2.90
C GLY A 120 3.79 -0.07 -1.98
N ASP A 121 4.23 1.13 -1.59
CA ASP A 121 5.31 1.31 -0.61
C ASP A 121 4.92 0.68 0.74
N ILE A 122 5.88 0.12 1.47
CA ILE A 122 5.67 -0.37 2.83
C ILE A 122 6.16 0.70 3.79
N ILE A 123 5.27 1.11 4.69
CA ILE A 123 5.55 2.16 5.67
C ILE A 123 5.26 1.67 7.08
N GLY A 124 6.06 2.13 8.02
CA GLY A 124 5.77 2.12 9.45
C GLY A 124 5.14 3.46 9.84
N VAL A 125 4.19 3.44 10.77
CA VAL A 125 3.57 4.64 11.33
C VAL A 125 3.46 4.51 12.84
N THR A 126 3.70 5.61 13.54
CA THR A 126 3.32 5.78 14.94
C THR A 126 2.28 6.85 15.05
N GLY A 127 1.30 6.66 15.92
CA GLY A 127 0.26 7.65 16.11
C GLY A 127 -0.80 7.24 17.09
N LYS A 128 -1.80 8.12 17.26
CA LYS A 128 -2.92 7.92 18.16
C LYS A 128 -4.13 7.34 17.43
N VAL A 129 -4.74 6.30 17.98
CA VAL A 129 -5.98 5.74 17.46
C VAL A 129 -7.12 6.71 17.72
N PHE A 130 -7.92 7.00 16.69
CA PHE A 130 -9.10 7.85 16.80
C PHE A 130 -10.19 7.40 15.82
N LYS A 131 -11.38 7.98 15.95
CA LYS A 131 -12.48 7.79 15.01
C LYS A 131 -12.73 9.09 14.26
N THR A 132 -12.80 9.02 12.93
CA THR A 132 -13.15 10.18 12.11
C THR A 132 -14.61 10.57 12.31
N ARG A 133 -14.99 11.77 11.85
CA ARG A 133 -16.40 12.23 11.88
C ARG A 133 -17.35 11.30 11.12
N MET A 134 -16.85 10.56 10.13
CA MET A 134 -17.64 9.60 9.36
C MET A 134 -17.68 8.21 10.00
N GLY A 135 -17.14 8.05 11.21
CA GLY A 135 -17.15 6.79 11.95
C GLY A 135 -16.02 5.81 11.61
N GLU A 136 -15.10 6.17 10.71
CA GLU A 136 -13.99 5.31 10.33
C GLU A 136 -12.88 5.33 11.39
N ILE A 137 -12.44 4.14 11.83
CA ILE A 137 -11.32 3.96 12.78
C ILE A 137 -10.01 4.21 12.05
N SER A 138 -9.22 5.16 12.57
CA SER A 138 -8.04 5.69 11.91
C SER A 138 -6.90 5.94 12.89
N ILE A 139 -5.68 6.05 12.38
CA ILE A 139 -4.50 6.45 13.15
C ILE A 139 -4.13 7.89 12.79
N HIS A 140 -4.12 8.77 13.78
CA HIS A 140 -3.60 10.12 13.66
C HIS A 140 -2.07 10.06 13.78
N VAL A 141 -1.37 10.26 12.66
CA VAL A 141 0.05 9.94 12.54
C VAL A 141 0.91 11.05 13.13
N ASP A 142 1.75 10.67 14.10
CA ASP A 142 2.76 11.54 14.71
C ASP A 142 4.12 11.38 14.01
N SER A 143 4.41 10.18 13.47
CA SER A 143 5.61 9.94 12.67
C SER A 143 5.41 8.78 11.71
N TYR A 144 6.19 8.75 10.62
CA TYR A 144 6.22 7.64 9.69
C TYR A 144 7.64 7.27 9.31
N THR A 145 7.81 6.07 8.78
CA THR A 145 9.08 5.57 8.26
C THR A 145 8.82 4.80 6.97
N LEU A 146 9.52 5.14 5.89
CA LEU A 146 9.51 4.32 4.68
C LEU A 146 10.38 3.08 4.91
N LEU A 147 9.77 1.90 4.95
CA LEU A 147 10.45 0.63 5.22
C LEU A 147 10.87 -0.09 3.93
N SER A 148 10.10 0.07 2.86
CA SER A 148 10.45 -0.50 1.56
C SER A 148 9.80 0.31 0.44
N LYS A 149 10.63 0.78 -0.50
CA LYS A 149 10.15 1.43 -1.71
C LYS A 149 9.63 0.38 -2.71
N SER A 150 8.39 0.52 -3.15
CA SER A 150 7.85 -0.28 -4.24
C SER A 150 8.28 0.30 -5.58
N LEU A 151 9.06 -0.48 -6.32
CA LEU A 151 9.56 -0.10 -7.64
C LEU A 151 8.60 -0.44 -8.77
N ARG A 152 7.62 -1.32 -8.53
CA ARG A 152 6.58 -1.68 -9.50
C ARG A 152 5.22 -1.22 -9.00
N PRO A 153 4.37 -0.60 -9.83
CA PRO A 153 3.01 -0.26 -9.43
C PRO A 153 2.22 -1.54 -9.10
N LEU A 154 1.25 -1.43 -8.20
CA LEU A 154 0.26 -2.49 -8.02
C LEU A 154 -0.67 -2.50 -9.24
N PRO A 155 -1.14 -3.67 -9.70
CA PRO A 155 -2.10 -3.75 -10.78
C PRO A 155 -3.43 -3.13 -10.34
N GLU A 156 -4.14 -2.54 -11.28
CA GLU A 156 -5.49 -2.07 -11.03
C GLU A 156 -6.43 -3.23 -10.73
N LYS A 157 -7.26 -3.08 -9.68
CA LYS A 157 -8.17 -4.11 -9.16
C LYS A 157 -9.09 -4.73 -10.22
N PHE A 158 -9.46 -3.97 -11.26
CA PHE A 158 -10.51 -4.37 -12.22
C PHE A 158 -9.99 -5.06 -13.48
N HIS A 159 -8.79 -4.72 -13.94
CA HIS A 159 -8.25 -5.22 -15.21
C HIS A 159 -7.05 -6.15 -15.01
N GLY A 160 -6.20 -5.92 -14.01
CA GLY A 160 -4.83 -6.43 -14.03
C GLY A 160 -4.56 -7.83 -13.48
N LEU A 161 -5.50 -8.48 -12.78
CA LEU A 161 -5.20 -9.79 -12.17
C LEU A 161 -6.35 -10.81 -12.23
N LYS A 162 -7.15 -10.78 -13.31
CA LYS A 162 -8.18 -11.81 -13.54
C LYS A 162 -7.62 -13.08 -14.16
N ASP A 163 -6.54 -12.97 -14.94
CA ASP A 163 -5.91 -14.11 -15.60
C ASP A 163 -5.34 -15.11 -14.58
N THR A 164 -5.80 -16.35 -14.67
CA THR A 164 -5.46 -17.41 -13.70
C THR A 164 -3.99 -17.79 -13.74
N ASP A 165 -3.36 -17.83 -14.93
CA ASP A 165 -1.94 -18.17 -15.06
C ASP A 165 -1.06 -17.09 -14.40
N THR A 166 -1.36 -15.82 -14.66
CA THR A 166 -0.68 -14.67 -14.05
C THR A 166 -0.81 -14.69 -12.53
N ARG A 167 -2.00 -14.96 -11.98
CA ARG A 167 -2.22 -15.09 -10.53
C ARG A 167 -1.38 -16.20 -9.91
N TYR A 168 -1.19 -17.31 -10.64
CA TYR A 168 -0.40 -18.44 -10.15
C TYR A 168 1.10 -18.16 -10.21
N ARG A 169 1.58 -17.51 -11.28
CA ARG A 169 2.99 -17.09 -11.41
C ARG A 169 3.37 -15.97 -10.46
N GLN A 170 2.47 -15.01 -10.24
CA GLN A 170 2.69 -13.85 -9.40
C GLN A 170 1.83 -13.90 -8.14
N ARG A 171 1.91 -15.01 -7.40
CA ARG A 171 1.08 -15.23 -6.20
C ARG A 171 1.21 -14.12 -5.16
N TYR A 172 2.39 -13.51 -5.03
CA TYR A 172 2.60 -12.38 -4.13
C TYR A 172 1.68 -11.20 -4.46
N LEU A 173 1.40 -10.98 -5.75
CA LEU A 173 0.53 -9.92 -6.22
C LEU A 173 -0.93 -10.24 -5.95
N ASP A 174 -1.32 -11.49 -6.23
CA ASP A 174 -2.66 -12.04 -5.94
C ASP A 174 -3.02 -11.92 -4.46
N LEU A 175 -2.09 -12.25 -3.56
CA LEU A 175 -2.27 -12.11 -2.11
C LEU A 175 -2.40 -10.65 -1.65
N ILE A 176 -1.86 -9.68 -2.38
CA ILE A 176 -1.98 -8.26 -2.06
C ILE A 176 -3.35 -7.72 -2.48
N VAL A 177 -3.78 -8.03 -3.70
CA VAL A 177 -4.99 -7.43 -4.29
C VAL A 177 -6.28 -8.20 -4.02
N ASN A 178 -6.21 -9.51 -3.75
CA ASN A 178 -7.35 -10.39 -3.50
C ASN A 178 -7.31 -10.96 -2.06
N PRO A 179 -7.95 -10.29 -1.08
CA PRO A 179 -7.98 -10.75 0.31
C PRO A 179 -8.55 -12.17 0.50
N ASP A 180 -9.51 -12.58 -0.33
CA ASP A 180 -10.13 -13.91 -0.22
C ASP A 180 -9.14 -15.04 -0.50
N VAL A 181 -8.20 -14.82 -1.42
CA VAL A 181 -7.13 -15.80 -1.70
C VAL A 181 -6.30 -16.03 -0.45
N LYS A 182 -5.92 -14.95 0.23
CA LYS A 182 -5.17 -15.03 1.49
C LYS A 182 -5.95 -15.79 2.56
N ASN A 183 -7.26 -15.55 2.69
CA ASN A 183 -8.11 -16.29 3.62
C ASN A 183 -8.13 -17.79 3.29
N THR A 184 -8.18 -18.17 2.01
CA THR A 184 -8.07 -19.57 1.59
C THR A 184 -6.76 -20.22 2.06
N PHE A 185 -5.63 -19.53 1.94
CA PHE A 185 -4.34 -20.05 2.45
C PHE A 185 -4.30 -20.15 3.98
N ILE A 186 -4.86 -19.19 4.69
CA ILE A 186 -4.97 -19.24 6.16
C ILE A 186 -5.83 -20.43 6.59
N THR A 187 -7.00 -20.61 5.98
CA THR A 187 -7.91 -21.72 6.26
C THR A 187 -7.24 -23.07 5.95
N ARG A 188 -6.54 -23.19 4.83
CA ARG A 188 -5.75 -24.39 4.50
C ARG A 188 -4.72 -24.70 5.59
N SER A 189 -3.98 -23.69 6.06
CA SER A 189 -3.01 -23.88 7.13
C SER A 189 -3.65 -24.36 8.43
N ARG A 190 -4.84 -23.83 8.77
CA ARG A 190 -5.60 -24.26 9.96
C ARG A 190 -6.10 -25.69 9.85
N ILE A 191 -6.58 -26.10 8.67
CA ILE A 191 -7.03 -27.48 8.41
C ILE A 191 -5.86 -28.45 8.59
N ILE A 192 -4.70 -28.16 7.97
CA ILE A 192 -3.51 -29.02 8.09
C ILE A 192 -3.03 -29.13 9.54
N ALA A 193 -3.07 -28.05 10.30
CA ALA A 193 -2.65 -28.04 11.70
C ALA A 193 -3.65 -28.75 12.65
N ALA A 194 -4.90 -28.96 12.22
CA ALA A 194 -5.94 -29.61 13.01
C ALA A 194 -6.01 -31.13 12.78
N ILE A 195 -5.29 -31.64 11.77
CA ILE A 195 -5.08 -33.07 11.49
C ILE A 195 -3.84 -33.52 12.25
#